data_AF-A0A0C2C5Z2-F1
#
_entry.id   AF-A0A0C2C5Z2-F1
#
_cell.length_a   1.000
_cell.length_b   1.000
_cell.length_c   1.000
_cell.angle_alpha   90.00
_cell.angle_beta   90.00
_cell.angle_gamma   90.00
#
_symmetry.space_group_name_H-M   'P 1'
#
loop_
_entity.id
_entity.type
_entity.pdbx_description
1 polymer ?
#
loop_
_entity_poly.entity_id
_entity_poly.type
_entity_poly.pdbx_seq_one_letter_code
_entity_poly.pdbx_strand_id
1 'polypeptide(L)'
;MVQEGFSERRGARPQSSDIARVAIVLTDGRSQDNVSGPAEAARKLSITTFSIGVTDHVLSSELEAIAGSPNRWFYVDKFKDLDTRLRSMIQKAACPSPVKTESPPQGTCNPRTQTGCDRSLNEYCAEENGRFV
;
A
#
# COMPACT_ATOMS: atom_id res chain seq x y z
N MET A 1 -18.18 0.38 7.55
CA MET A 1 -17.07 -0.43 6.99
C MET A 1 -15.70 0.13 7.37
N VAL A 2 -15.33 1.33 6.91
CA VAL A 2 -13.98 1.90 7.06
C VAL A 2 -13.55 2.09 8.53
N GLN A 3 -14.38 2.72 9.35
CA GLN A 3 -14.05 3.02 10.75
C GLN A 3 -13.93 1.77 11.64
N GLU A 4 -14.60 0.69 11.26
CA GLU A 4 -14.57 -0.57 11.99
C GLU A 4 -13.41 -1.45 11.54
N GLY A 5 -13.29 -1.71 10.23
CA GLY A 5 -12.28 -2.61 9.68
C GLY A 5 -10.83 -2.14 9.87
N PHE A 6 -10.61 -0.82 9.95
CA PHE A 6 -9.29 -0.22 10.18
C PHE A 6 -9.10 0.29 11.61
N SER A 7 -9.89 -0.21 12.56
CA SER A 7 -9.73 0.13 13.98
C SER A 7 -8.65 -0.71 14.65
N GLU A 8 -7.90 -0.09 15.57
CA GLU A 8 -6.85 -0.78 16.34
C GLU A 8 -7.42 -1.92 17.20
N ARG A 9 -8.63 -1.74 17.72
CA ARG A 9 -9.36 -2.80 18.45
C ARG A 9 -9.63 -4.05 17.61
N ARG A 10 -9.61 -3.94 16.28
CA ARG A 10 -9.74 -5.05 15.33
C ARG A 10 -8.39 -5.47 14.71
N GLY A 11 -7.27 -5.01 15.29
CA GLY A 11 -5.93 -5.42 14.89
C GLY A 11 -5.28 -4.54 13.81
N ALA A 12 -5.93 -3.45 13.39
CA ALA A 12 -5.28 -2.50 12.51
C ALA A 12 -4.09 -1.86 13.22
N ARG A 13 -2.97 -1.68 12.51
CA ARG A 13 -1.80 -1.00 13.08
C ARG A 13 -2.12 0.47 13.33
N PRO A 14 -1.59 1.10 14.40
CA PRO A 14 -1.83 2.50 14.70
C PRO A 14 -1.48 3.40 13.52
N GLN A 15 -2.17 4.54 13.39
CA GLN A 15 -1.95 5.44 12.24
C GLN A 15 -0.56 6.10 12.28
N SER A 16 0.06 6.12 13.47
CA SER A 16 1.45 6.54 13.68
C SER A 16 2.49 5.52 13.19
N SER A 17 2.08 4.28 12.92
CA SER A 17 2.97 3.33 12.27
C SER A 17 3.05 3.68 10.78
N ASP A 18 4.26 3.77 10.23
CA ASP A 18 4.53 4.06 8.82
C ASP A 18 4.19 2.85 7.93
N ILE A 19 3.01 2.28 8.13
CA ILE A 19 2.51 1.06 7.51
C ILE A 19 1.36 1.45 6.59
N ALA A 20 1.49 1.08 5.32
CA ALA A 20 0.45 1.30 4.32
C ALA A 20 -0.86 0.61 4.71
N ARG A 21 -1.96 1.36 4.68
CA ARG A 21 -3.32 0.83 4.84
C ARG A 21 -3.98 0.71 3.48
N VAL A 22 -4.42 -0.49 3.14
CA VAL A 22 -4.99 -0.79 1.81
C VAL A 22 -6.37 -1.41 1.96
N ALA A 23 -7.35 -0.88 1.24
CA ALA A 23 -8.68 -1.46 1.08
C ALA A 23 -8.87 -1.93 -0.35
N ILE A 24 -9.38 -3.15 -0.52
CA ILE A 24 -9.66 -3.74 -1.83
C ILE A 24 -11.15 -4.07 -1.86
N VAL A 25 -11.88 -3.42 -2.76
CA VAL A 25 -13.33 -3.59 -2.93
C VAL A 25 -13.58 -4.44 -4.17
N LEU A 26 -14.26 -5.56 -4.01
CA LEU A 26 -14.70 -6.41 -5.11
C LEU A 26 -16.22 -6.33 -5.19
N THR A 27 -16.76 -6.03 -6.36
CA THR A 27 -18.21 -5.96 -6.60
C THR A 27 -18.56 -6.56 -7.96
N ASP A 28 -19.70 -7.21 -8.05
CA ASP A 28 -20.25 -7.79 -9.28
C ASP A 28 -21.36 -6.92 -9.90
N GLY A 29 -21.83 -5.90 -9.18
CA GLY A 29 -22.92 -5.04 -9.63
C GLY A 29 -22.79 -3.59 -9.18
N ARG A 30 -23.72 -2.77 -9.68
CA ARG A 30 -23.88 -1.36 -9.30
C ARG A 30 -24.23 -1.22 -7.82
N SER A 31 -23.67 -0.20 -7.19
CA SER A 31 -24.04 0.11 -5.81
C SER A 31 -25.51 0.52 -5.73
N GLN A 32 -26.16 0.16 -4.63
CA GLN A 32 -27.54 0.56 -4.33
C GLN A 32 -27.58 1.86 -3.49
N ASP A 33 -26.41 2.40 -3.14
CA ASP A 33 -26.22 3.57 -2.32
C ASP A 33 -25.08 4.47 -2.86
N ASN A 34 -24.86 5.61 -2.22
CA ASN A 34 -23.81 6.54 -2.62
C ASN A 34 -22.44 6.12 -2.09
N VAL A 35 -21.56 5.69 -2.99
CA VAL A 35 -20.19 5.26 -2.68
C VAL A 35 -19.22 6.40 -2.36
N SER A 36 -19.53 7.63 -2.76
CA SER A 36 -18.61 8.77 -2.67
C SER A 36 -18.27 9.14 -1.22
N GLY A 37 -19.28 9.16 -0.34
CA GLY A 37 -19.09 9.51 1.07
C GLY A 37 -18.18 8.53 1.82
N PRO A 38 -18.45 7.22 1.77
CA PRO A 38 -17.56 6.20 2.33
C PRO A 38 -16.15 6.22 1.73
N ALA A 39 -16.02 6.42 0.42
CA ALA A 39 -14.72 6.48 -0.25
C ALA A 39 -13.91 7.71 0.18
N GLU A 40 -14.55 8.86 0.36
CA GLU A 40 -13.90 10.07 0.88
C GLU A 40 -13.45 9.89 2.33
N ALA A 41 -14.28 9.26 3.16
CA ALA A 41 -13.91 8.94 4.54
C ALA A 41 -12.69 8.00 4.61
N ALA A 42 -12.59 7.01 3.73
CA ALA A 42 -11.41 6.14 3.63
C ALA A 42 -10.14 6.93 3.26
N ARG A 43 -10.24 7.83 2.28
CA ARG A 43 -9.10 8.67 1.87
C ARG A 43 -8.64 9.62 2.97
N LYS A 44 -9.57 10.21 3.73
CA LYS A 44 -9.25 11.06 4.90
C LYS A 44 -8.49 10.31 5.99
N LEU A 45 -8.64 8.98 6.06
CA LEU A 45 -7.91 8.11 6.99
C LEU A 45 -6.62 7.53 6.39
N SER A 46 -6.14 8.08 5.27
CA SER A 46 -4.95 7.63 4.55
C SER A 46 -5.01 6.16 4.11
N ILE A 47 -6.21 5.67 3.79
CA ILE A 47 -6.42 4.32 3.28
C ILE A 47 -6.39 4.36 1.76
N THR A 48 -5.43 3.64 1.16
CA THR A 48 -5.37 3.47 -0.29
C THR A 48 -6.43 2.47 -0.72
N THR A 49 -7.37 2.91 -1.55
CA THR A 49 -8.49 2.08 -1.98
C THR A 49 -8.31 1.62 -3.43
N PHE A 50 -8.57 0.33 -3.68
CA PHE A 50 -8.67 -0.30 -4.98
C PHE A 50 -10.08 -0.85 -5.17
N SER A 51 -10.58 -0.81 -6.39
CA SER A 51 -11.91 -1.33 -6.72
C SER A 51 -11.86 -2.23 -7.95
N ILE A 52 -12.52 -3.39 -7.87
CA ILE A 52 -12.54 -4.40 -8.91
C ILE A 52 -14.00 -4.72 -9.22
N GLY A 53 -14.37 -4.47 -10.49
CA GLY A 53 -15.62 -4.90 -11.06
C GLY A 53 -15.50 -6.31 -11.62
N VAL A 54 -16.32 -7.24 -11.16
CA VAL A 54 -16.45 -8.56 -11.77
C VAL A 54 -17.66 -8.51 -12.69
N THR A 55 -17.50 -8.83 -13.97
CA THR A 55 -18.52 -8.65 -15.04
C THR A 55 -18.76 -7.19 -15.47
N ASP A 56 -19.67 -7.00 -16.42
CA ASP A 56 -20.06 -5.71 -17.03
C ASP A 56 -21.23 -5.01 -16.31
N HIS A 57 -21.76 -5.61 -15.23
CA HIS A 57 -22.88 -5.06 -14.47
C HIS A 57 -22.48 -3.94 -13.48
N VAL A 58 -21.28 -3.36 -13.57
CA VAL A 58 -20.79 -2.31 -12.67
C VAL A 58 -20.48 -1.00 -13.43
N LEU A 59 -20.68 0.14 -12.77
CA LEU A 59 -20.37 1.45 -13.35
C LEU A 59 -18.91 1.84 -13.12
N SER A 60 -18.21 2.23 -14.19
CA SER A 60 -16.81 2.67 -14.12
C SER A 60 -16.64 3.90 -13.22
N SER A 61 -17.62 4.81 -13.24
CA SER A 61 -17.65 5.98 -12.37
C SER A 61 -17.76 5.63 -10.88
N GLU A 62 -18.51 4.56 -10.53
CA GLU A 62 -18.60 4.08 -9.15
C GLU A 62 -17.28 3.45 -8.70
N LEU A 63 -16.68 2.60 -9.55
CA LEU A 63 -15.37 2.02 -9.29
C LEU A 63 -14.31 3.11 -9.10
N GLU A 64 -14.28 4.12 -9.98
CA GLU A 64 -13.34 5.23 -9.88
C GLU A 64 -13.58 6.07 -8.62
N ALA A 65 -14.84 6.34 -8.26
CA ALA A 65 -15.17 7.07 -7.03
C ALA A 65 -14.70 6.34 -5.77
N ILE A 66 -14.82 5.01 -5.74
CA ILE A 66 -14.31 4.15 -4.67
C ILE A 66 -12.78 4.21 -4.63
N ALA A 67 -12.11 3.99 -5.76
CA ALA A 67 -10.66 3.94 -5.84
C ALA A 67 -10.00 5.32 -5.63
N GLY A 68 -10.68 6.41 -5.99
CA GLY A 68 -10.18 7.78 -5.97
C GLY A 68 -9.00 8.04 -6.93
N SER A 69 -8.81 7.19 -7.94
CA SER A 69 -7.81 7.36 -8.99
C SER A 69 -8.12 6.43 -10.17
N PRO A 70 -7.91 6.89 -11.42
CA PRO A 70 -8.12 6.06 -12.61
C PRO A 70 -7.16 4.85 -12.70
N ASN A 71 -6.05 4.86 -11.96
CA ASN A 71 -5.04 3.81 -12.02
C ASN A 71 -5.25 2.69 -10.98
N ARG A 72 -6.28 2.80 -10.13
CA ARG A 72 -6.54 1.88 -9.00
C ARG A 72 -7.85 1.11 -9.13
N TRP A 73 -8.48 1.16 -10.29
CA TRP A 73 -9.69 0.40 -10.57
C TRP A 73 -9.57 -0.37 -11.89
N PHE A 74 -10.27 -1.51 -11.98
CA PHE A 74 -10.35 -2.28 -13.23
C PHE A 74 -11.50 -3.29 -13.23
N TYR A 75 -11.84 -3.79 -14.41
CA TYR A 75 -12.76 -4.89 -14.62
C TYR A 75 -12.03 -6.22 -14.76
N VAL A 76 -12.68 -7.31 -14.34
CA VAL A 76 -12.32 -8.69 -14.64
C VAL A 76 -13.55 -9.42 -15.20
N ASP A 77 -13.34 -10.25 -16.22
CA ASP A 77 -14.43 -11.02 -16.83
C ASP A 77 -14.85 -12.19 -15.95
N LYS A 78 -13.88 -12.85 -15.29
CA LYS A 78 -14.11 -13.97 -14.37
C LYS A 78 -13.27 -13.81 -13.11
N PHE A 79 -13.76 -14.34 -12.00
CA PHE A 79 -13.01 -14.36 -10.73
C PHE A 79 -11.60 -15.00 -10.85
N LYS A 80 -11.41 -15.91 -11.81
CA LYS A 80 -10.12 -16.56 -12.08
C LYS A 80 -9.08 -15.62 -12.72
N ASP A 81 -9.52 -14.55 -13.37
CA ASP A 81 -8.64 -13.55 -13.98
C ASP A 81 -8.14 -12.52 -12.96
N LEU A 82 -8.62 -12.62 -11.72
CA LEU A 82 -8.24 -11.75 -10.62
C LEU A 82 -6.79 -11.99 -10.18
N ASP A 83 -6.28 -13.22 -10.24
CA ASP A 83 -5.01 -13.64 -9.62
C ASP A 83 -3.81 -12.79 -10.05
N THR A 84 -3.55 -12.65 -11.36
CA THR A 84 -2.34 -11.98 -11.84
C THR A 84 -2.39 -10.47 -11.60
N ARG A 85 -3.55 -9.85 -11.84
CA ARG A 85 -3.69 -8.39 -11.82
C ARG A 85 -3.88 -7.86 -10.41
N LEU A 86 -4.67 -8.55 -9.58
CA LEU A 86 -4.84 -8.21 -8.17
C LEU A 86 -3.51 -8.33 -7.42
N ARG A 87 -2.74 -9.40 -7.67
CA ARG A 87 -1.41 -9.58 -7.07
C ARG A 87 -0.49 -8.40 -7.35
N SER A 88 -0.43 -7.92 -8.60
CA SER A 88 0.40 -6.77 -8.95
C SER A 88 -0.04 -5.48 -8.23
N MET A 89 -1.35 -5.26 -8.09
CA MET A 89 -1.88 -4.10 -7.38
C MET A 89 -1.60 -4.15 -5.88
N ILE A 90 -1.83 -5.30 -5.25
CA ILE A 90 -1.51 -5.53 -3.84
C ILE A 90 -0.03 -5.30 -3.60
N GLN A 91 0.84 -5.85 -4.44
CA GLN A 91 2.29 -5.66 -4.33
C GLN A 91 2.67 -4.17 -4.42
N LYS A 92 2.14 -3.42 -5.39
CA LYS A 92 2.41 -1.98 -5.50
C LYS A 92 1.92 -1.18 -4.28
N ALA A 93 0.81 -1.60 -3.67
CA ALA A 93 0.18 -0.88 -2.57
C ALA A 93 0.78 -1.22 -1.19
N ALA A 94 1.07 -2.50 -0.96
CA ALA A 94 1.59 -3.01 0.31
C ALA A 94 3.12 -2.90 0.40
N CYS A 95 3.80 -2.88 -0.74
CA CYS A 95 5.24 -2.68 -0.83
C CYS A 95 5.52 -1.42 -1.67
N PRO A 96 5.16 -0.22 -1.19
CA PRO A 96 5.69 0.98 -1.80
C PRO A 96 7.22 0.85 -1.80
N SER A 97 7.87 1.10 -2.94
CA SER A 97 9.32 1.06 -3.00
C SER A 97 9.87 1.85 -1.82
N PRO A 98 10.87 1.33 -1.09
CA PRO A 98 11.53 2.16 -0.08
C PRO A 98 11.86 3.47 -0.76
N VAL A 99 11.38 4.58 -0.19
CA VAL A 99 11.84 5.90 -0.60
C VAL A 99 13.35 5.77 -0.63
N LYS A 100 14.00 6.05 -1.76
CA LYS A 100 15.45 6.15 -1.80
C LYS A 100 15.78 7.26 -0.81
N THR A 101 15.99 6.89 0.45
CA THR A 101 16.67 7.73 1.41
C THR A 101 17.99 8.00 0.71
N GLU A 102 18.23 9.26 0.34
CA GLU A 102 19.54 9.66 -0.16
C GLU A 102 20.54 9.01 0.78
N SER A 103 21.37 8.14 0.19
CA SER A 103 22.41 7.42 0.91
C SER A 103 23.10 8.43 1.82
N PRO A 104 23.24 8.14 3.13
CA PRO A 104 23.97 9.01 4.04
C PRO A 104 25.26 9.46 3.35
N PRO A 105 25.64 10.76 3.42
CA PRO A 105 26.81 11.26 2.71
C PRO A 105 27.98 10.31 2.96
N GLN A 106 28.54 9.77 1.88
CA GLN A 106 29.61 8.77 1.91
C GLN A 106 30.71 9.25 2.85
N GLY A 107 30.84 8.61 4.02
CA GLY A 107 31.78 9.08 5.03
C GLY A 107 31.59 8.42 6.38
N THR A 108 32.31 7.32 6.59
CA THR A 108 32.51 6.55 7.84
C THR A 108 31.27 5.82 8.36
N CYS A 109 31.18 4.52 8.08
CA CYS A 109 30.24 3.64 8.78
C CYS A 109 30.74 3.41 10.23
N ASN A 110 29.85 3.43 11.23
CA ASN A 110 30.19 3.29 12.66
C ASN A 110 29.75 1.92 13.19
N PRO A 111 30.67 0.99 13.53
CA PRO A 111 30.34 -0.38 13.93
C PRO A 111 29.59 -0.49 15.26
N ARG A 112 29.71 0.50 16.16
CA ARG A 112 29.01 0.49 17.46
C ARG A 112 27.52 0.77 17.33
N THR A 113 27.16 1.66 16.41
CA THR A 113 25.79 2.12 16.20
C THR A 113 25.18 1.59 14.91
N GLN A 114 25.97 0.92 14.06
CA GLN A 114 25.61 0.46 12.72
C GLN A 114 24.99 1.58 11.87
N THR A 115 25.58 2.78 11.98
CA THR A 115 25.13 3.99 11.26
C THR A 115 26.04 4.26 10.06
N GLY A 116 25.45 4.64 8.93
CA GLY A 116 26.18 4.88 7.67
C GLY A 116 26.16 3.71 6.68
N CYS A 117 25.42 2.65 6.97
CA CYS A 117 25.28 1.45 6.15
C CYS A 117 23.82 1.31 5.67
N ASP A 118 23.61 0.83 4.44
CA ASP A 118 22.30 0.67 3.82
C ASP A 118 21.64 -0.66 4.24
N ARG A 119 20.61 -0.55 5.09
CA ARG A 119 19.83 -1.71 5.56
C ARG A 119 19.08 -2.43 4.45
N SER A 120 18.75 -1.75 3.35
CA SER A 120 18.09 -2.38 2.21
C SER A 120 19.01 -3.31 1.42
N LEU A 121 20.33 -3.12 1.55
CA LEU A 121 21.37 -3.92 0.93
C LEU A 121 21.97 -4.98 1.87
N ASN A 122 21.44 -5.12 3.10
CA ASN A 122 22.03 -5.95 4.16
C ASN A 122 23.50 -5.59 4.46
N GLU A 123 23.85 -4.31 4.37
CA GLU A 123 25.17 -3.82 4.78
C GLU A 123 25.28 -3.77 6.31
N TYR A 124 26.48 -4.08 6.81
CA TYR A 124 26.86 -3.93 8.21
C TYR A 124 28.28 -3.39 8.27
N CYS A 125 28.61 -2.58 9.28
CA CYS A 125 30.00 -2.14 9.44
C CYS A 125 30.81 -3.20 10.16
N ALA A 126 32.00 -3.45 9.65
CA ALA A 126 33.03 -4.27 10.25
C ALA A 126 34.29 -3.44 10.52
N GLU A 127 35.12 -3.90 11.45
CA GLU A 127 36.46 -3.37 11.65
C GLU A 127 37.47 -4.31 10.99
N GLU A 128 38.09 -3.86 9.90
CA GLU A 128 39.18 -4.58 9.24
C GLU A 128 40.48 -3.77 9.36
N ASN A 129 41.50 -4.35 10.01
CA ASN A 129 42.85 -3.75 10.14
C ASN A 129 42.85 -2.32 10.70
N GLY A 130 41.97 -2.03 11.66
CA GLY A 130 41.84 -0.70 12.28
C GLY A 130 41.16 0.36 11.41
N ARG A 131 40.56 -0.05 10.29
CA ARG A 131 39.71 0.79 9.44
C ARG A 131 38.27 0.26 9.46
N PHE A 132 37.32 1.17 9.62
CA PHE A 132 35.90 0.85 9.57
C PHE A 132 35.45 0.77 8.11
N VAL A 133 34.89 -0.38 7.74
CA VAL A 133 34.39 -0.71 6.40
C VAL A 133 32.92 -1.11 6.48
#